data_AF-A0A9W8XXZ0-F1
#
_entry.id   AF-A0A9W8XXZ0-F1
#
_cell.length_a   1.000
_cell.length_b   1.000
_cell.length_c   1.000
_cell.angle_alpha   90.00
_cell.angle_beta   90.00
_cell.angle_gamma   90.00
#
_symmetry.space_group_name_H-M   'P 1'
#
loop_
_entity.id
_entity.type
_entity.pdbx_description
1 polymer ?
#
loop_
_entity_poly.entity_id
_entity_poly.type
_entity_poly.pdbx_seq_one_letter_code
_entity_poly.pdbx_strand_id
1 'polypeptide(L)'
;MASQNTPIHSAPVLNFPTMYGQKSKTQIEAQIASNTNKVDAKSNPGQLRKTSEEKLLEIYNWARTMESKEDVRDMPRAYRLTLLEGPKVDLTCGGEVVGAVPLRMLLATSPTFHKQFLIDQEIPTVRAVHPALRGALVSLVEYLKNTLTKAKCYYLKKTTFEDDIDLILAAESLGLGRYAANIRSIWWIYLRTQPVEKIGFDKLQALETRMVPQTKDFKMTKMLIERLTRQWYHYQIANLTEFDAWMEKLPKMLHAMNEHVDNWDAIRAQKQAASKQRKHEVEKKAYDEQLRAARGGRAGGFGM
;
A
#
# COMPACT_ATOMS: atom_id res chain seq x y z
N MET A 1 -14.74 62.32 12.22
CA MET A 1 -13.50 61.84 11.60
C MET A 1 -13.87 61.00 10.39
N ALA A 2 -13.62 61.51 9.18
CA ALA A 2 -14.03 60.86 7.93
C ALA A 2 -13.02 59.77 7.55
N SER A 3 -13.49 58.52 7.46
CA SER A 3 -12.71 57.37 6.99
C SER A 3 -12.57 57.47 5.46
N GLN A 4 -11.33 57.58 4.99
CA GLN A 4 -11.00 57.53 3.57
C GLN A 4 -10.94 56.06 3.13
N ASN A 5 -11.85 55.66 2.24
CA ASN A 5 -11.81 54.38 1.54
C ASN A 5 -10.64 54.38 0.56
N THR A 6 -9.60 53.59 0.82
CA THR A 6 -8.54 53.32 -0.15
C THR A 6 -8.99 52.21 -1.11
N PRO A 7 -8.77 52.39 -2.43
CA PRO A 7 -9.13 51.40 -3.43
C PRO A 7 -8.22 50.16 -3.35
N ILE A 8 -8.84 48.99 -3.31
CA ILE A 8 -8.16 47.69 -3.30
C ILE A 8 -7.65 47.42 -4.73
N HIS A 9 -6.33 47.41 -4.91
CA HIS A 9 -5.72 47.02 -6.18
C HIS A 9 -5.83 45.50 -6.38
N SER A 10 -6.29 45.08 -7.56
CA SER A 10 -6.40 43.68 -7.96
C SER A 10 -5.02 43.02 -8.01
N ALA A 11 -4.90 41.83 -7.44
CA ALA A 11 -3.65 41.06 -7.38
C ALA A 11 -3.11 40.74 -8.79
N PRO A 12 -1.79 40.77 -9.00
CA PRO A 12 -1.17 40.48 -10.28
C PRO A 12 -1.35 39.02 -10.68
N VAL A 13 -1.75 38.79 -11.93
CA VAL A 13 -1.90 37.45 -12.52
C VAL A 13 -0.52 36.89 -12.84
N LEU A 14 -0.11 35.83 -12.15
CA LEU A 14 1.11 35.07 -12.41
C LEU A 14 0.91 34.16 -13.64
N ASN A 15 1.46 34.56 -14.79
CA ASN A 15 1.55 33.71 -15.96
C ASN A 15 2.72 32.73 -15.80
N PHE A 16 2.41 31.47 -15.52
CA PHE A 16 3.43 30.41 -15.50
C PHE A 16 3.75 29.96 -16.93
N PRO A 17 5.03 29.89 -17.34
CA PRO A 17 5.41 29.32 -18.62
C PRO A 17 5.11 27.82 -18.61
N THR A 18 4.22 27.39 -19.51
CA THR A 18 3.90 25.98 -19.73
C THR A 18 5.09 25.26 -20.35
N MET A 19 6.04 24.83 -19.50
CA MET A 19 7.27 24.10 -19.88
C MET A 19 7.03 22.62 -20.25
N TYR A 20 5.78 22.14 -20.19
CA TYR A 20 5.44 20.81 -20.68
C TYR A 20 4.81 20.92 -22.06
N GLY A 21 5.61 20.65 -23.08
CA GLY A 21 5.12 20.40 -24.43
C GLY A 21 4.12 19.24 -24.38
N GLN A 22 2.84 19.59 -24.35
CA GLN A 22 1.77 18.66 -24.66
C GLN A 22 2.02 18.17 -26.09
N LYS A 23 2.54 16.95 -26.24
CA LYS A 23 2.32 16.21 -27.48
C LYS A 23 0.81 16.23 -27.68
N SER A 24 0.35 16.86 -28.76
CA SER A 24 -1.06 17.10 -28.96
C SER A 24 -1.79 15.76 -28.89
N LYS A 25 -2.89 15.73 -28.13
CA LYS A 25 -3.77 14.57 -27.96
C LYS A 25 -4.10 13.91 -29.31
N THR A 26 -4.15 14.73 -30.36
CA THR A 26 -4.33 14.38 -31.77
C THR A 26 -3.27 13.43 -32.34
N GLN A 27 -1.99 13.53 -31.95
CA GLN A 27 -0.94 12.63 -32.44
C GLN A 27 -1.01 11.23 -31.81
N ILE A 28 -1.40 11.14 -30.53
CA ILE A 28 -1.60 9.85 -29.85
C ILE A 28 -2.88 9.18 -30.35
N GLU A 29 -3.95 9.96 -30.56
CA GLU A 29 -5.21 9.45 -31.13
C GLU A 29 -5.04 8.98 -32.59
N ALA A 30 -4.20 9.62 -33.40
CA ALA A 30 -3.91 9.19 -34.78
C ALA A 30 -3.13 7.86 -34.86
N GLN A 31 -2.15 7.63 -33.97
CA GLN A 31 -1.43 6.35 -33.88
C GLN A 31 -2.30 5.20 -33.34
N ILE A 32 -3.28 5.50 -32.47
CA ILE A 32 -4.24 4.50 -31.98
C ILE A 32 -5.30 4.21 -33.03
N ALA A 33 -5.78 5.23 -33.77
CA ALA A 33 -6.74 5.07 -34.85
C ALA A 33 -6.17 4.28 -36.05
N SER A 34 -4.88 4.41 -36.36
CA SER A 34 -4.24 3.60 -37.41
C SER A 34 -4.14 2.11 -37.06
N ASN A 35 -4.16 1.76 -35.77
CA ASN A 35 -4.13 0.36 -35.30
C ASN A 35 -5.51 -0.24 -35.02
N THR A 36 -6.58 0.57 -34.96
CA THR A 36 -7.94 0.09 -34.62
C THR A 36 -8.91 0.02 -35.80
N ASN A 37 -8.58 0.64 -36.94
CA ASN A 37 -9.38 0.55 -38.16
C ASN A 37 -8.95 -0.62 -39.06
N LYS A 38 -9.27 -1.85 -38.64
CA LYS A 38 -9.52 -3.02 -39.52
C LYS A 38 -9.89 -4.25 -38.66
N VAL A 39 -11.01 -4.17 -37.95
CA VAL A 39 -11.73 -5.39 -37.54
C VAL A 39 -13.15 -5.23 -38.07
N ASP A 40 -13.26 -5.31 -39.39
CA ASP A 40 -14.53 -5.52 -40.06
C ASP A 40 -15.06 -6.88 -39.63
N ALA A 41 -16.25 -6.87 -39.05
CA ALA A 41 -17.02 -8.02 -38.61
C ALA A 41 -17.58 -8.84 -39.80
N LYS A 42 -16.70 -9.30 -40.69
CA LYS A 42 -16.95 -10.48 -41.51
C LYS A 42 -16.20 -11.62 -40.86
N SER A 43 -16.89 -12.34 -39.98
CA SER A 43 -16.40 -13.57 -39.38
C SER A 43 -16.03 -14.55 -40.50
N ASN A 44 -14.72 -14.63 -40.81
CA ASN A 44 -14.19 -15.59 -41.74
C ASN A 44 -14.50 -17.00 -41.20
N PRO A 45 -15.32 -17.82 -41.89
CA PRO A 45 -15.69 -19.16 -41.41
C PRO A 45 -14.50 -20.14 -41.39
N GLY A 46 -13.32 -19.71 -41.85
CA GLY A 46 -12.08 -20.50 -41.87
C GLY A 46 -11.06 -20.17 -40.77
N GLN A 47 -11.41 -19.36 -39.76
CA GLN A 47 -10.50 -19.14 -38.63
C GLN A 47 -10.42 -20.41 -37.77
N LEU A 48 -9.41 -21.25 -38.07
CA LEU A 48 -8.99 -22.39 -37.26
C LEU A 48 -9.02 -21.97 -35.78
N ARG A 49 -9.83 -22.67 -34.98
CA ARG A 49 -9.95 -22.41 -33.54
C ARG A 49 -8.56 -22.59 -32.94
N LYS A 50 -7.92 -21.48 -32.55
CA LYS A 50 -6.65 -21.52 -31.81
C LYS A 50 -6.76 -22.46 -30.63
N THR A 51 -5.76 -23.32 -30.44
CA THR A 51 -5.70 -24.25 -29.30
C THR A 51 -5.60 -23.47 -27.98
N SER A 52 -5.91 -24.10 -26.85
CA SER A 52 -5.76 -23.48 -25.53
C SER A 52 -4.32 -23.04 -25.27
N GLU A 53 -3.35 -23.83 -25.74
CA GLU A 53 -1.91 -23.57 -25.60
C GLU A 53 -1.48 -22.33 -26.39
N GLU A 54 -1.94 -22.19 -27.64
CA GLU A 54 -1.65 -21.01 -28.47
C GLU A 54 -2.16 -19.72 -27.83
N LYS A 55 -3.35 -19.77 -27.19
CA LYS A 55 -3.91 -18.61 -26.47
C LYS A 55 -3.09 -18.26 -25.23
N LEU A 56 -2.59 -19.25 -24.50
CA LEU A 56 -1.72 -19.01 -23.35
C LEU A 56 -0.37 -18.43 -23.77
N LEU A 57 0.21 -18.93 -24.85
CA LEU A 57 1.46 -18.40 -25.41
C LEU A 57 1.29 -16.93 -25.87
N GLU A 58 0.16 -16.60 -26.49
CA GLU A 58 -0.18 -15.22 -26.86
C GLU A 58 -0.23 -14.30 -25.63
N ILE A 59 -0.86 -14.76 -24.54
CA ILE A 59 -0.96 -13.99 -23.29
C ILE A 59 0.39 -13.88 -22.61
N TYR A 60 1.21 -14.93 -22.63
CA TYR A 60 2.57 -14.90 -22.12
C TYR A 60 3.43 -13.87 -22.84
N ASN A 61 3.40 -13.88 -24.18
CA ASN A 61 4.12 -12.89 -24.98
C ASN A 61 3.61 -11.47 -24.73
N TRP A 62 2.30 -11.28 -24.59
CA TRP A 62 1.70 -9.99 -24.20
C TRP A 62 2.13 -9.56 -22.79
N ALA A 63 2.14 -10.45 -21.82
CA ALA A 63 2.54 -10.14 -20.45
C ALA A 63 4.00 -9.65 -20.40
N ARG A 64 4.90 -10.26 -21.18
CA ARG A 64 6.30 -9.84 -21.29
C ARG A 64 6.50 -8.41 -21.82
N THR A 65 5.60 -7.92 -22.65
CA THR A 65 5.68 -6.54 -23.18
C THR A 65 5.06 -5.52 -22.25
N MET A 66 4.25 -5.97 -21.28
CA MET A 66 3.58 -5.09 -20.34
C MET A 66 4.52 -4.68 -19.21
N GLU A 67 4.78 -3.38 -19.05
CA GLU A 67 5.40 -2.90 -17.83
C GLU A 67 4.42 -3.05 -16.67
N SER A 68 4.67 -4.00 -15.77
CA SER A 68 3.87 -4.29 -14.56
C SER A 68 3.60 -3.09 -13.63
N LYS A 69 4.16 -1.92 -13.93
CA LYS A 69 4.05 -0.71 -13.14
C LYS A 69 2.84 0.15 -13.52
N GLU A 70 2.38 0.10 -14.76
CA GLU A 70 1.30 0.97 -15.23
C GLU A 70 -0.03 0.66 -14.51
N ASP A 71 -0.74 1.70 -14.10
CA ASP A 71 -2.07 1.57 -13.50
C ASP A 71 -3.12 1.47 -14.60
N VAL A 72 -3.99 0.46 -14.52
CA VAL A 72 -5.03 0.28 -15.55
C VAL A 72 -5.96 1.48 -15.65
N ARG A 73 -6.09 2.29 -14.59
CA ARG A 73 -6.93 3.49 -14.58
C ARG A 73 -6.43 4.58 -15.51
N ASP A 74 -5.12 4.61 -15.76
CA ASP A 74 -4.45 5.61 -16.61
C ASP A 74 -4.42 5.17 -18.08
N MET A 75 -4.79 3.92 -18.37
CA MET A 75 -4.80 3.38 -19.72
C MET A 75 -5.98 3.92 -20.56
N PRO A 76 -5.77 4.12 -21.88
CA PRO A 76 -6.85 4.41 -22.81
C PRO A 76 -7.96 3.35 -22.74
N ARG A 77 -9.21 3.78 -22.86
CA ARG A 77 -10.38 2.88 -22.74
C ARG A 77 -10.31 1.69 -23.71
N ALA A 78 -9.87 1.92 -24.95
CA ALA A 78 -9.73 0.86 -25.95
C ALA A 78 -8.80 -0.27 -25.44
N TYR A 79 -7.67 0.10 -24.83
CA TYR A 79 -6.73 -0.87 -24.26
C TYR A 79 -7.29 -1.56 -23.01
N ARG A 80 -8.00 -0.83 -22.15
CA ARG A 80 -8.67 -1.43 -20.98
C ARG A 80 -9.67 -2.52 -21.35
N LEU A 81 -10.39 -2.35 -22.46
CA LEU A 81 -11.36 -3.35 -22.93
C LEU A 81 -10.70 -4.65 -23.39
N THR A 82 -9.49 -4.60 -23.97
CA THR A 82 -8.77 -5.82 -24.39
C THR A 82 -8.32 -6.68 -23.21
N LEU A 83 -8.25 -6.10 -22.00
CA LEU A 83 -7.94 -6.83 -20.76
C LEU A 83 -9.09 -7.74 -20.31
N LEU A 84 -10.30 -7.54 -20.82
CA LEU A 84 -11.46 -8.38 -20.52
C LEU A 84 -11.54 -9.63 -21.40
N GLU A 85 -10.68 -9.73 -22.41
CA GLU A 85 -10.63 -10.84 -23.36
C GLU A 85 -9.76 -12.00 -22.85
N GLY A 86 -10.00 -13.19 -23.39
CA GLY A 86 -9.18 -14.37 -23.16
C GLY A 86 -9.71 -15.33 -22.08
N PRO A 87 -8.85 -16.24 -21.60
CA PRO A 87 -9.21 -17.23 -20.60
C PRO A 87 -9.52 -16.55 -19.27
N LYS A 88 -10.38 -17.20 -18.49
CA LYS A 88 -10.77 -16.74 -17.16
C LYS A 88 -10.13 -17.63 -16.11
N VAL A 89 -9.83 -17.01 -14.98
CA VAL A 89 -9.25 -17.62 -13.81
C VAL A 89 -10.31 -17.66 -12.72
N ASP A 90 -10.52 -18.83 -12.13
CA ASP A 90 -11.43 -18.97 -11.01
C ASP A 90 -10.80 -18.39 -9.74
N LEU A 91 -11.58 -17.54 -9.09
CA LEU A 91 -11.30 -17.00 -7.78
C LEU A 91 -11.94 -17.93 -6.75
N THR A 92 -11.11 -18.51 -5.89
CA THR A 92 -11.58 -19.36 -4.80
C THR A 92 -11.36 -18.67 -3.46
N CYS A 93 -12.31 -18.82 -2.54
CA CYS A 93 -12.25 -18.29 -1.18
C CYS A 93 -12.75 -19.36 -0.22
N GLY A 94 -11.91 -19.80 0.72
CA GLY A 94 -12.30 -20.88 1.64
C GLY A 94 -12.62 -22.21 0.95
N GLY A 95 -12.05 -22.46 -0.24
CA GLY A 95 -12.32 -23.67 -1.03
C GLY A 95 -13.53 -23.56 -1.98
N GLU A 96 -14.35 -22.51 -1.87
CA GLU A 96 -15.47 -22.27 -2.78
C GLU A 96 -15.08 -21.35 -3.94
N VAL A 97 -15.61 -21.60 -5.14
CA VAL A 97 -15.47 -20.68 -6.28
C VAL A 97 -16.40 -19.49 -6.08
N VAL A 98 -15.81 -18.30 -5.91
CA VAL A 98 -16.52 -17.03 -5.69
C VAL A 98 -16.87 -16.35 -7.00
N GLY A 99 -16.06 -16.56 -8.05
CA GLY A 99 -16.29 -16.00 -9.36
C GLY A 99 -15.09 -16.21 -10.28
N ALA A 100 -15.13 -15.62 -11.47
CA ALA A 100 -14.06 -15.73 -12.45
C ALA A 100 -13.61 -14.35 -12.96
N VAL A 101 -12.30 -14.21 -13.17
CA VAL A 101 -11.63 -12.99 -13.66
C VAL A 101 -10.85 -13.26 -14.95
N PRO A 102 -10.91 -12.38 -15.96
CA PRO A 102 -10.05 -12.50 -17.13
C PRO A 102 -8.56 -12.51 -16.73
N LEU A 103 -7.78 -13.43 -17.31
CA LEU A 103 -6.35 -13.58 -17.00
C LEU A 103 -5.58 -12.29 -17.30
N ARG A 104 -5.82 -11.66 -18.46
CA ARG A 104 -5.17 -10.39 -18.83
C ARG A 104 -5.44 -9.28 -17.80
N MET A 105 -6.68 -9.14 -17.34
CA MET A 105 -7.02 -8.21 -16.25
C MET A 105 -6.24 -8.54 -14.97
N LEU A 106 -6.14 -9.80 -14.58
CA LEU A 106 -5.41 -10.20 -13.37
C LEU A 106 -3.92 -9.86 -13.46
N LEU A 107 -3.27 -10.18 -14.59
CA LEU A 107 -1.85 -9.90 -14.82
C LEU A 107 -1.57 -8.39 -14.92
N ALA A 108 -2.47 -7.62 -15.54
CA ALA A 108 -2.36 -6.17 -15.63
C ALA A 108 -2.51 -5.47 -14.28
N THR A 109 -3.32 -6.03 -13.38
CA THR A 109 -3.69 -5.38 -12.11
C THR A 109 -2.83 -5.84 -10.94
N SER A 110 -2.34 -7.08 -10.95
CA SER A 110 -1.54 -7.67 -9.87
C SER A 110 -0.09 -7.95 -10.29
N PRO A 111 0.88 -7.17 -9.79
CA PRO A 111 2.30 -7.44 -10.03
C PRO A 111 2.75 -8.81 -9.50
N THR A 112 2.12 -9.31 -8.44
CA THR A 112 2.42 -10.63 -7.86
C THR A 112 2.03 -11.74 -8.82
N PHE A 113 0.79 -11.74 -9.33
CA PHE A 113 0.35 -12.73 -10.31
C PHE A 113 1.08 -12.60 -11.63
N HIS A 114 1.40 -11.38 -12.06
CA HIS A 114 2.20 -11.17 -13.26
C HIS A 114 3.57 -11.86 -13.14
N LYS A 115 4.32 -11.61 -12.07
CA LYS A 115 5.62 -12.25 -11.85
C LYS A 115 5.52 -13.76 -11.80
N GLN A 116 4.52 -14.28 -11.08
CA GLN A 116 4.31 -15.72 -10.97
C GLN A 116 3.98 -16.35 -12.33
N PHE A 117 3.08 -15.75 -13.11
CA PHE A 117 2.71 -16.23 -14.43
C PHE A 117 3.89 -16.27 -15.41
N LEU A 118 4.80 -15.30 -15.33
CA LEU A 118 6.01 -15.30 -16.17
C LEU A 118 6.99 -16.42 -15.81
N ILE A 119 6.96 -16.93 -14.59
CA ILE A 119 7.82 -18.01 -14.11
C ILE A 119 7.18 -19.36 -14.45
N ASP A 120 5.94 -19.55 -13.99
CA ASP A 120 5.26 -20.85 -14.03
C ASP A 120 4.66 -21.14 -15.41
N GLN A 121 4.30 -20.10 -16.19
CA GLN A 121 3.61 -20.19 -17.49
C GLN A 121 2.25 -20.90 -17.45
N GLU A 122 1.73 -21.17 -16.25
CA GLU A 122 0.44 -21.82 -16.02
C GLU A 122 -0.62 -20.81 -15.55
N ILE A 123 -1.90 -21.16 -15.72
CA ILE A 123 -3.01 -20.32 -15.23
C ILE A 123 -2.97 -20.32 -13.69
N PRO A 124 -2.71 -19.17 -13.04
CA PRO A 124 -2.59 -19.14 -11.59
C PRO A 124 -3.95 -19.45 -10.97
N THR A 125 -4.02 -20.37 -10.01
CA THR A 125 -5.24 -20.51 -9.20
C THR A 125 -5.23 -19.41 -8.15
N VAL A 126 -6.25 -18.55 -8.16
CA VAL A 126 -6.37 -17.48 -7.17
C VAL A 126 -7.08 -18.00 -5.94
N ARG A 127 -6.38 -18.02 -4.80
CA ARG A 127 -6.92 -18.52 -3.53
C ARG A 127 -6.85 -17.42 -2.48
N ALA A 128 -8.02 -16.96 -2.04
CA ALA A 128 -8.13 -16.18 -0.83
C ALA A 128 -8.32 -17.11 0.37
N VAL A 129 -7.50 -16.93 1.39
CA VAL A 129 -7.39 -17.90 2.49
C VAL A 129 -8.57 -17.79 3.46
N HIS A 130 -9.16 -16.60 3.63
CA HIS A 130 -10.17 -16.38 4.66
C HIS A 130 -11.59 -16.25 4.06
N PRO A 131 -12.55 -17.14 4.42
CA PRO A 131 -13.91 -17.13 3.88
C PRO A 131 -14.66 -15.80 4.04
N ALA A 132 -14.41 -15.05 5.12
CA ALA A 132 -15.05 -13.76 5.35
C ALA A 132 -14.73 -12.70 4.27
N LEU A 133 -13.64 -12.89 3.51
CA LEU A 133 -13.26 -11.96 2.44
C LEU A 133 -14.08 -12.14 1.15
N ARG A 134 -15.00 -13.11 1.10
CA ARG A 134 -15.81 -13.40 -0.10
C ARG A 134 -16.52 -12.15 -0.64
N GLY A 135 -17.21 -11.39 0.22
CA GLY A 135 -17.93 -10.18 -0.21
C GLY A 135 -17.01 -9.08 -0.74
N ALA A 136 -15.86 -8.90 -0.08
CA ALA A 136 -14.82 -7.96 -0.49
C ALA A 136 -14.19 -8.34 -1.84
N LEU A 137 -13.95 -9.63 -2.09
CA LEU A 137 -13.42 -10.12 -3.37
C LEU A 137 -14.39 -9.86 -4.51
N VAL A 138 -15.68 -10.16 -4.33
CA VAL A 138 -16.72 -9.88 -5.33
C VAL A 138 -16.74 -8.39 -5.65
N SER A 139 -16.77 -7.55 -4.62
CA SER A 139 -16.78 -6.08 -4.75
C SER A 139 -15.54 -5.55 -5.47
N LEU A 140 -14.36 -6.08 -5.14
CA LEU A 140 -13.10 -5.68 -5.77
C LEU A 140 -13.05 -6.05 -7.26
N VAL A 141 -13.53 -7.26 -7.61
CA VAL A 141 -13.57 -7.73 -8.99
C VAL A 141 -14.57 -6.94 -9.81
N GLU A 142 -15.74 -6.66 -9.25
CA GLU A 142 -16.75 -5.82 -9.88
C GLU A 142 -16.21 -4.40 -10.10
N TYR A 143 -15.51 -3.84 -9.10
CA TYR A 143 -14.83 -2.56 -9.24
C TYR A 143 -13.81 -2.57 -10.39
N LEU A 144 -12.98 -3.61 -10.51
CA LEU A 144 -12.02 -3.73 -11.62
C LEU A 144 -12.72 -3.82 -12.97
N LYS A 145 -13.76 -4.65 -13.10
CA LYS A 145 -14.56 -4.75 -14.34
C LYS A 145 -15.19 -3.41 -14.72
N ASN A 146 -15.74 -2.68 -13.74
CA ASN A 146 -16.27 -1.33 -13.93
C ASN A 146 -15.17 -0.34 -14.35
N THR A 147 -13.99 -0.45 -13.75
CA THR A 147 -12.82 0.35 -14.09
C THR A 147 -12.36 0.09 -15.51
N LEU A 148 -12.52 -1.12 -16.05
CA LEU A 148 -12.14 -1.43 -17.43
C LEU A 148 -13.18 -0.99 -18.47
N THR A 149 -14.47 -1.00 -18.12
CA THR A 149 -15.57 -0.75 -19.08
C THR A 149 -15.99 0.72 -19.16
N LYS A 150 -15.98 1.45 -18.03
CA LYS A 150 -16.51 2.82 -17.92
C LYS A 150 -15.56 3.84 -18.56
N ALA A 151 -16.11 4.93 -19.08
CA ALA A 151 -15.30 6.01 -19.64
C ALA A 151 -14.40 6.68 -18.59
N LYS A 152 -14.95 6.95 -17.40
CA LYS A 152 -14.23 7.52 -16.25
C LYS A 152 -13.89 6.43 -15.24
N CYS A 153 -12.63 6.41 -14.80
CA CYS A 153 -12.13 5.54 -13.74
C CYS A 153 -12.22 6.30 -12.41
N TYR A 154 -12.97 5.77 -11.44
CA TYR A 154 -13.07 6.35 -10.11
C TYR A 154 -12.30 5.48 -9.12
N TYR A 155 -11.87 6.08 -7.99
CA TYR A 155 -11.34 5.33 -6.87
C TYR A 155 -12.44 4.52 -6.17
N LEU A 156 -12.07 3.47 -5.45
CA LEU A 156 -13.00 2.71 -4.60
C LEU A 156 -13.67 3.66 -3.59
N LYS A 157 -14.99 3.59 -3.51
CA LYS A 157 -15.78 4.38 -2.56
C LYS A 157 -15.61 3.80 -1.16
N LYS A 158 -15.39 4.66 -0.17
CA LYS A 158 -15.39 4.29 1.25
C LYS A 158 -16.77 3.75 1.66
N THR A 159 -16.79 2.67 2.42
CA THR A 159 -18.02 2.05 2.95
C THR A 159 -18.01 2.06 4.49
N THR A 160 -18.29 0.92 5.13
CA THR A 160 -18.15 0.73 6.57
C THR A 160 -16.70 0.44 6.93
N PHE A 161 -16.34 0.51 8.22
CA PHE A 161 -14.97 0.19 8.62
C PHE A 161 -14.65 -1.27 8.32
N GLU A 162 -15.55 -2.17 8.72
CA GLU A 162 -15.46 -3.61 8.58
C GLU A 162 -15.28 -4.02 7.11
N ASP A 163 -16.19 -3.55 6.24
CA ASP A 163 -16.15 -3.87 4.80
C ASP A 163 -14.90 -3.31 4.13
N ASP A 164 -14.48 -2.10 4.53
CA ASP A 164 -13.27 -1.49 3.99
C ASP A 164 -11.99 -2.22 4.44
N ILE A 165 -11.93 -2.74 5.68
CA ILE A 165 -10.82 -3.60 6.13
C ILE A 165 -10.81 -4.89 5.32
N ASP A 166 -11.96 -5.54 5.14
CA ASP A 166 -12.07 -6.76 4.32
C ASP A 166 -11.62 -6.51 2.88
N LEU A 167 -12.00 -5.36 2.31
CA LEU A 167 -11.59 -4.93 0.99
C LEU A 167 -10.08 -4.71 0.86
N ILE A 168 -9.46 -4.07 1.86
CA ILE A 168 -8.00 -3.88 1.89
C ILE A 168 -7.30 -5.24 1.97
N LEU A 169 -7.76 -6.14 2.86
CA LEU A 169 -7.16 -7.46 3.03
C LEU A 169 -7.31 -8.32 1.77
N ALA A 170 -8.49 -8.32 1.17
CA ALA A 170 -8.74 -8.97 -0.12
C ALA A 170 -7.79 -8.43 -1.19
N ALA A 171 -7.64 -7.11 -1.30
CA ALA A 171 -6.76 -6.49 -2.28
C ALA A 171 -5.28 -6.85 -2.05
N GLU A 172 -4.77 -6.77 -0.82
CA GLU A 172 -3.40 -7.15 -0.49
C GLU A 172 -3.13 -8.64 -0.78
N SER A 173 -4.08 -9.52 -0.44
CA SER A 173 -3.95 -10.97 -0.71
C SER A 173 -3.83 -11.31 -2.20
N LEU A 174 -4.37 -10.45 -3.06
CA LEU A 174 -4.32 -10.61 -4.51
C LEU A 174 -3.19 -9.81 -5.16
N GLY A 175 -2.36 -9.09 -4.40
CA GLY A 175 -1.36 -8.15 -4.94
C GLY A 175 -1.98 -6.91 -5.60
N LEU A 176 -3.24 -6.61 -5.27
CA LEU A 176 -4.04 -5.48 -5.77
C LEU A 176 -4.04 -4.27 -4.81
N GLY A 177 -3.11 -4.23 -3.85
CA GLY A 177 -3.08 -3.20 -2.78
C GLY A 177 -3.04 -1.75 -3.28
N ARG A 178 -2.62 -1.50 -4.52
CA ARG A 178 -2.69 -0.16 -5.16
C ARG A 178 -4.12 0.33 -5.34
N TYR A 179 -5.07 -0.56 -5.64
CA TYR A 179 -6.45 -0.19 -5.90
C TYR A 179 -7.22 0.13 -4.63
N ALA A 180 -6.84 -0.48 -3.50
CA ALA A 180 -7.38 -0.19 -2.17
C ALA A 180 -6.57 0.88 -1.40
N ALA A 181 -5.56 1.50 -2.02
CA ALA A 181 -4.64 2.41 -1.34
C ALA A 181 -5.33 3.68 -0.79
N ASN A 182 -6.34 4.19 -1.49
CA ASN A 182 -7.10 5.36 -1.04
C ASN A 182 -7.90 5.06 0.25
N ILE A 183 -8.58 3.92 0.30
CA ILE A 183 -9.36 3.50 1.47
C ILE A 183 -8.43 3.23 2.66
N ARG A 184 -7.33 2.50 2.43
CA ARG A 184 -6.27 2.31 3.44
C ARG A 184 -5.73 3.63 3.98
N SER A 185 -5.51 4.62 3.13
CA SER A 185 -4.97 5.92 3.55
C SER A 185 -5.97 6.67 4.43
N ILE A 186 -7.26 6.64 4.07
CA ILE A 186 -8.34 7.24 4.87
C ILE A 186 -8.38 6.62 6.27
N TRP A 187 -8.41 5.28 6.35
CA TRP A 187 -8.48 4.59 7.63
C TRP A 187 -7.20 4.71 8.44
N TRP A 188 -6.03 4.68 7.80
CA TRP A 188 -4.78 4.93 8.50
C TRP A 188 -4.75 6.34 9.12
N ILE A 189 -5.19 7.37 8.39
CA ILE A 189 -5.28 8.73 8.93
C ILE A 189 -6.24 8.76 10.13
N TYR A 190 -7.41 8.13 10.02
CA TYR A 190 -8.38 8.03 11.11
C TYR A 190 -7.75 7.34 12.34
N LEU A 191 -7.22 6.13 12.18
CA LEU A 191 -6.63 5.35 13.26
C LEU A 191 -5.42 6.05 13.89
N ARG A 192 -4.62 6.79 13.11
CA ARG A 192 -3.45 7.51 13.63
C ARG A 192 -3.83 8.76 14.44
N THR A 193 -4.88 9.45 14.04
CA THR A 193 -5.22 10.78 14.58
C THR A 193 -6.25 10.73 15.69
N GLN A 194 -7.15 9.75 15.69
CA GLN A 194 -8.21 9.65 16.69
C GLN A 194 -7.69 9.09 18.01
N PRO A 195 -8.09 9.67 19.17
CA PRO A 195 -7.81 9.07 20.46
C PRO A 195 -8.44 7.67 20.56
N VAL A 196 -7.86 6.80 21.38
CA VAL A 196 -8.19 5.35 21.40
C VAL A 196 -9.66 5.12 21.73
N GLU A 197 -10.20 5.94 22.61
CA GLU A 197 -11.60 5.95 23.05
C GLU A 197 -12.55 6.21 21.86
N LYS A 198 -12.16 7.08 20.93
CA LYS A 198 -12.94 7.38 19.71
C LYS A 198 -12.79 6.33 18.61
N ILE A 199 -11.69 5.57 18.61
CA ILE A 199 -11.57 4.39 17.74
C ILE A 199 -12.63 3.37 18.18
N GLY A 200 -12.71 3.12 19.49
CA GLY A 200 -13.70 2.25 20.12
C GLY A 200 -13.35 0.77 20.00
N PHE A 201 -13.90 -0.03 20.92
CA PHE A 201 -13.70 -1.48 20.99
C PHE A 201 -14.06 -2.19 19.68
N ASP A 202 -15.22 -1.87 19.09
CA ASP A 202 -15.76 -2.56 17.91
C ASP A 202 -14.78 -2.54 16.72
N LYS A 203 -14.08 -1.42 16.50
CA LYS A 203 -13.09 -1.32 15.40
C LYS A 203 -11.81 -2.09 15.69
N LEU A 204 -11.37 -2.10 16.95
CA LEU A 204 -10.21 -2.90 17.37
C LEU A 204 -10.53 -4.39 17.26
N GLN A 205 -11.72 -4.79 17.69
CA GLN A 205 -12.23 -6.16 17.53
C GLN A 205 -12.38 -6.54 16.05
N ALA A 206 -12.91 -5.65 15.21
CA ALA A 206 -13.02 -5.87 13.78
C ALA A 206 -11.66 -6.11 13.12
N LEU A 207 -10.61 -5.40 13.56
CA LEU A 207 -9.24 -5.63 13.11
C LEU A 207 -8.70 -6.96 13.62
N GLU A 208 -8.85 -7.28 14.91
CA GLU A 208 -8.31 -8.52 15.50
C GLU A 208 -8.93 -9.78 14.92
N THR A 209 -10.25 -9.77 14.71
CA THR A 209 -10.96 -10.89 14.09
C THR A 209 -10.43 -11.17 12.68
N ARG A 210 -9.94 -10.13 11.99
CA ARG A 210 -9.34 -10.19 10.65
C ARG A 210 -7.81 -10.34 10.66
N MET A 211 -7.19 -10.29 11.84
CA MET A 211 -5.78 -10.65 12.03
C MET A 211 -5.61 -12.18 11.90
N VAL A 212 -5.50 -12.64 10.66
CA VAL A 212 -5.10 -14.02 10.27
C VAL A 212 -3.57 -14.13 10.35
N PRO A 213 -2.95 -15.30 10.59
CA PRO A 213 -1.49 -15.45 10.63
C PRO A 213 -0.74 -14.89 9.39
N GLN A 214 -1.38 -14.87 8.22
CA GLN A 214 -0.83 -14.32 6.98
C GLN A 214 -0.93 -12.79 6.88
N THR A 215 -1.74 -12.17 7.75
CA THR A 215 -1.84 -10.71 7.90
C THR A 215 -0.86 -10.14 8.93
N LYS A 216 0.05 -10.96 9.48
CA LYS A 216 1.14 -10.47 10.33
C LYS A 216 1.98 -9.37 9.65
N ASP A 217 2.07 -9.42 8.32
CA ASP A 217 2.75 -8.41 7.51
C ASP A 217 1.85 -7.25 7.08
N PHE A 218 0.59 -7.23 7.53
CA PHE A 218 -0.31 -6.14 7.20
C PHE A 218 0.15 -4.86 7.91
N LYS A 219 0.83 -4.01 7.13
CA LYS A 219 1.51 -2.80 7.59
C LYS A 219 0.62 -1.90 8.47
N MET A 220 -0.66 -1.78 8.15
CA MET A 220 -1.57 -0.93 8.92
C MET A 220 -1.79 -1.46 10.34
N THR A 221 -1.95 -2.77 10.52
CA THR A 221 -2.10 -3.39 11.83
C THR A 221 -0.82 -3.25 12.65
N LYS A 222 0.34 -3.50 12.05
CA LYS A 222 1.64 -3.30 12.74
C LYS A 222 1.80 -1.86 13.24
N MET A 223 1.50 -0.88 12.39
CA MET A 223 1.59 0.53 12.76
C MET A 223 0.55 0.94 13.81
N LEU A 224 -0.64 0.32 13.81
CA LEU A 224 -1.64 0.54 14.85
C LEU A 224 -1.15 -0.02 16.19
N ILE A 225 -0.66 -1.26 16.22
CA ILE A 225 -0.15 -1.91 17.43
C ILE A 225 0.98 -1.07 18.02
N GLU A 226 1.97 -0.67 17.22
CA GLU A 226 3.07 0.19 17.67
C GLU A 226 2.56 1.50 18.29
N ARG A 227 1.54 2.11 17.68
CA ARG A 227 0.92 3.32 18.20
C ARG A 227 0.20 3.08 19.53
N LEU A 228 -0.61 2.01 19.62
CA LEU A 228 -1.35 1.66 20.84
C LEU A 228 -0.38 1.37 21.98
N THR A 229 0.66 0.57 21.73
CA THR A 229 1.75 0.31 22.69
C THR A 229 2.38 1.62 23.16
N ARG A 230 2.63 2.57 22.26
CA ARG A 230 3.20 3.88 22.62
C ARG A 230 2.31 4.66 23.55
N GLN A 231 1.03 4.76 23.20
CA GLN A 231 0.07 5.53 23.98
C GLN A 231 -0.16 4.91 25.35
N TRP A 232 -0.24 3.59 25.42
CA TRP A 232 -0.37 2.85 26.67
C TRP A 232 0.89 3.01 27.55
N TYR A 233 2.08 2.77 26.99
CA TYR A 233 3.36 2.86 27.72
C TYR A 233 3.64 4.26 28.29
N HIS A 234 3.17 5.31 27.61
CA HIS A 234 3.33 6.70 28.04
C HIS A 234 2.13 7.27 28.79
N TYR A 235 1.17 6.42 29.20
CA TYR A 235 -0.04 6.84 29.93
C TYR A 235 -0.82 7.97 29.20
N GLN A 236 -0.87 7.90 27.86
CA GLN A 236 -1.56 8.87 27.00
C GLN A 236 -3.00 8.47 26.66
N ILE A 237 -3.44 7.31 27.13
CA ILE A 237 -4.82 6.84 27.02
C ILE A 237 -5.58 7.41 28.22
N ALA A 238 -6.71 8.08 27.96
CA ALA A 238 -7.44 8.79 29.01
C ALA A 238 -8.13 7.83 29.98
N ASN A 239 -8.69 6.73 29.47
CA ASN A 239 -9.34 5.70 30.28
C ASN A 239 -8.58 4.36 30.22
N LEU A 240 -7.52 4.24 31.02
CA LEU A 240 -6.68 3.04 31.06
C LEU A 240 -7.48 1.80 31.49
N THR A 241 -8.35 1.91 32.50
CA THR A 241 -9.12 0.78 33.01
C THR A 241 -10.05 0.17 31.94
N GLU A 242 -10.72 1.02 31.16
CA GLU A 242 -11.55 0.55 30.05
C GLU A 242 -10.70 -0.05 28.92
N PHE A 243 -9.57 0.58 28.61
CA PHE A 243 -8.66 0.07 27.60
C PHE A 243 -8.07 -1.29 27.97
N ASP A 244 -7.67 -1.49 29.22
CA ASP A 244 -7.18 -2.78 29.71
C ASP A 244 -8.26 -3.85 29.60
N ALA A 245 -9.52 -3.52 29.96
CA ALA A 245 -10.67 -4.41 29.77
C ALA A 245 -10.97 -4.73 28.29
N TRP A 246 -10.64 -3.82 27.36
CA TRP A 246 -10.69 -4.10 25.92
C TRP A 246 -9.58 -5.07 25.51
N MET A 247 -8.35 -4.84 25.97
CA MET A 247 -7.19 -5.66 25.62
C MET A 247 -7.30 -7.10 26.15
N GLU A 248 -7.94 -7.32 27.29
CA GLU A 248 -8.26 -8.66 27.79
C GLU A 248 -9.15 -9.47 26.82
N LYS A 249 -10.04 -8.78 26.10
CA LYS A 249 -10.92 -9.38 25.08
C LYS A 249 -10.25 -9.47 23.71
N LEU A 250 -9.06 -8.88 23.57
CA LEU A 250 -8.30 -8.75 22.33
C LEU A 250 -6.90 -9.38 22.48
N PRO A 251 -6.83 -10.70 22.74
CA PRO A 251 -5.59 -11.37 23.14
C PRO A 251 -4.50 -11.32 22.07
N LYS A 252 -4.84 -11.31 20.77
CA LYS A 252 -3.83 -11.23 19.70
C LYS A 252 -3.20 -9.83 19.66
N MET A 253 -4.01 -8.78 19.81
CA MET A 253 -3.48 -7.42 19.89
C MET A 253 -2.64 -7.24 21.15
N LEU A 254 -3.12 -7.70 22.31
CA LEU A 254 -2.40 -7.64 23.57
C LEU A 254 -1.04 -8.35 23.48
N HIS A 255 -1.01 -9.56 22.92
CA HIS A 255 0.24 -10.29 22.71
C HIS A 255 1.22 -9.52 21.83
N ALA A 256 0.77 -8.99 20.70
CA ALA A 256 1.62 -8.20 19.80
C ALA A 256 2.08 -6.87 20.42
N MET A 257 1.25 -6.26 21.28
CA MET A 257 1.63 -5.08 22.05
C MET A 257 2.76 -5.39 23.03
N ASN A 258 2.67 -6.52 23.75
CA ASN A 258 3.69 -6.96 24.70
C ASN A 258 5.03 -7.25 24.00
N GLU A 259 5.00 -7.95 22.84
CA GLU A 259 6.21 -8.13 22.02
C GLU A 259 6.86 -6.78 21.63
N HIS A 260 6.05 -5.76 21.35
CA HIS A 260 6.54 -4.42 21.04
C HIS A 260 7.15 -3.71 22.26
N VAL A 261 6.61 -3.93 23.48
CA VAL A 261 7.17 -3.39 24.73
C VAL A 261 8.54 -3.99 25.00
N ASP A 262 8.66 -5.31 24.94
CA ASP A 262 9.93 -6.03 25.18
C ASP A 262 11.03 -5.54 24.23
N ASN A 263 10.66 -5.36 22.95
CA ASN A 263 11.57 -4.80 21.95
C ASN A 263 12.00 -3.37 22.27
N TRP A 264 11.12 -2.52 22.79
CA TRP A 264 11.49 -1.14 23.17
C TRP A 264 12.39 -1.06 24.37
N ASP A 265 12.13 -1.86 25.41
CA ASP A 265 12.97 -1.91 26.59
C ASP A 265 14.36 -2.44 26.23
N ALA A 266 14.45 -3.45 25.36
CA ALA A 266 15.72 -3.92 24.80
C ALA A 266 16.47 -2.83 23.99
N ILE A 267 15.79 -2.14 23.08
CA ILE A 267 16.38 -1.04 22.28
C ILE A 267 16.83 0.11 23.20
N ARG A 268 16.05 0.44 24.23
CA ARG A 268 16.39 1.50 25.18
C ARG A 268 17.60 1.11 26.02
N ALA A 269 17.66 -0.12 26.54
CA ALA A 269 18.80 -0.63 27.27
C ALA A 269 20.07 -0.60 26.42
N GLN A 270 19.99 -1.03 25.15
CA GLN A 270 21.11 -0.98 24.21
C GLN A 270 21.57 0.45 23.94
N LYS A 271 20.64 1.40 23.71
CA LYS A 271 20.98 2.82 23.51
C LYS A 271 21.60 3.44 24.76
N GLN A 272 21.11 3.11 25.95
CA GLN A 272 21.70 3.59 27.21
C GLN A 272 23.10 3.01 27.43
N ALA A 273 23.32 1.73 27.17
CA ALA A 273 24.64 1.10 27.26
C ALA A 273 25.62 1.74 26.27
N ALA A 274 25.22 1.91 25.00
CA ALA A 274 26.03 2.58 23.97
C ALA A 274 26.33 4.05 24.33
N SER A 275 25.36 4.77 24.91
CA SER A 275 25.59 6.14 25.39
C SER A 275 26.58 6.20 26.54
N LYS A 276 26.48 5.29 27.52
CA LYS A 276 27.45 5.18 28.63
C LYS A 276 28.85 4.85 28.13
N GLN A 277 28.99 3.92 27.18
CA GLN A 277 30.26 3.59 26.54
C GLN A 277 30.88 4.80 25.83
N ARG A 278 30.09 5.53 25.02
CA ARG A 278 30.56 6.75 24.36
C ARG A 278 31.02 7.82 25.35
N LYS A 279 30.29 8.03 26.45
CA LYS A 279 30.70 8.98 27.49
C LYS A 279 32.04 8.56 28.12
N HIS A 280 32.17 7.29 28.49
CA HIS A 280 33.41 6.76 29.06
C HIS A 280 34.59 6.86 28.08
N GLU A 281 34.39 6.62 26.78
CA GLU A 281 35.43 6.81 25.76
C GLU A 281 35.86 8.27 25.62
N VAL A 282 34.91 9.20 25.67
CA VAL A 282 35.19 10.65 25.63
C VAL A 282 35.93 11.09 26.88
N GLU A 283 35.48 10.67 28.07
CA GLU A 283 36.14 10.95 29.35
C GLU A 283 37.56 10.38 29.39
N LYS A 284 37.75 9.14 28.93
CA LYS A 284 39.07 8.52 28.83
C LYS A 284 40.00 9.29 27.90
N LYS A 285 39.52 9.68 26.71
CA LYS A 285 40.31 10.49 25.76
C LYS A 285 40.69 11.84 26.36
N ALA A 286 39.75 12.51 27.04
CA ALA A 286 40.01 13.78 27.69
C ALA A 286 41.05 13.63 28.83
N TYR A 287 40.96 12.57 29.61
CA TYR A 287 41.94 12.26 30.66
C TYR A 287 43.34 11.97 30.08
N ASP A 288 43.42 11.14 29.03
CA ASP A 288 44.68 10.81 28.36
C ASP A 288 45.34 12.06 27.74
N GLU A 289 44.53 12.98 27.19
CA GLU A 289 44.99 14.27 26.67
C GLU A 289 45.53 15.19 27.78
N GLN A 290 44.83 15.30 28.92
CA GLN A 290 45.32 16.02 30.09
C GLN A 290 46.64 15.44 30.61
N LEU A 291 46.75 14.11 30.68
CA LEU A 291 47.95 13.43 31.14
C LEU A 291 49.14 13.65 30.17
N ARG A 292 48.86 13.67 28.87
CA ARG A 292 49.86 13.99 27.83
C ARG A 292 50.32 15.45 27.93
N ALA A 293 49.40 16.39 28.14
CA ALA A 293 49.73 17.81 28.35
C ALA A 293 50.59 18.00 29.61
N ALA A 294 50.25 17.34 30.72
CA ALA A 294 51.02 17.38 31.96
C ALA A 294 52.44 16.80 31.80
N ARG A 295 52.61 15.74 30.98
CA ARG A 295 53.93 15.15 30.69
C ARG A 295 54.76 15.96 29.69
N GLY A 296 54.11 16.57 28.68
CA GLY A 296 54.77 17.37 27.66
C GLY A 296 55.28 18.73 28.15
N GLY A 297 54.70 19.28 29.22
CA GLY A 297 55.10 20.57 29.79
C GLY A 297 56.45 20.60 30.52
N ARG A 298 57.14 19.46 30.68
CA ARG A 298 58.39 19.37 31.48
C ARG A 298 59.68 19.28 30.66
N ALA A 299 59.63 19.29 29.33
CA ALA A 299 60.80 19.05 28.47
C ALA A 299 61.52 20.31 27.96
N GLY A 300 61.12 21.52 28.36
CA GLY A 300 61.63 22.78 27.78
C GLY A 300 62.56 23.63 28.65
N GLY A 301 62.97 23.18 29.84
CA GLY A 301 63.60 24.06 30.84
C GLY A 301 64.83 23.47 31.54
N PHE A 302 65.80 22.95 30.79
CA PHE A 302 67.18 22.78 31.28
C PHE A 302 68.14 23.14 30.15
N GLY A 303 68.32 24.45 29.98
CA GLY A 303 69.25 25.06 29.06
C GLY A 303 69.70 26.40 29.63
N MET A 304 70.43 26.33 30.75
CA MET A 304 71.33 27.34 31.30
C MET A 304 72.47 26.58 31.96
#